data_AF-A0A1L7WAW1-F1
#
_entry.id   AF-A0A1L7WAW1-F1
#
_cell.length_a   1.000
_cell.length_b   1.000
_cell.length_c   1.000
_cell.angle_alpha   90.00
_cell.angle_beta   90.00
_cell.angle_gamma   90.00
#
_symmetry.space_group_name_H-M   'P 1'
#
loop_
_entity.id
_entity.type
_entity.pdbx_description
1 polymer ?
#
loop_
_entity_poly.entity_id
_entity_poly.type
_entity_poly.pdbx_seq_one_letter_code
_entity_poly.pdbx_strand_id
1 'polypeptide(L)'
;MATNAHHQPDDREWIQDRKFEPSSRYRHGIDLDLIQVTNNDEDWTYVACEGALPCSDCDCIAPHVDSIFIAVDGACRGNGQANARAAVGVFFGRGSTYNQSVLLNQSHVTNQIAELKAGILALKQAKDIVQADALHYGPLHTILIKSDSDYLVKGMTEWVFKWETNGYKTAKRKLVENAQLFQELHALIGDLNTSNVEVLFWRVPREMNKEADELANQAFNSRS
;
A
#
# COMPACT_ATOMS: atom_id res chain seq x y z
N MET A 1 -14.16 -19.60 -21.08
CA MET A 1 -14.19 -18.19 -21.51
C MET A 1 -14.38 -17.36 -20.27
N ALA A 2 -13.29 -16.91 -19.65
CA ALA A 2 -13.35 -16.02 -18.50
C ALA A 2 -13.73 -14.64 -19.03
N THR A 3 -14.81 -14.06 -18.49
CA THR A 3 -15.21 -12.70 -18.81
C THR A 3 -14.13 -11.77 -18.27
N ASN A 4 -13.39 -11.16 -19.20
CA ASN A 4 -12.34 -10.19 -18.92
C ASN A 4 -12.82 -9.15 -17.91
N ALA A 5 -11.89 -8.81 -17.02
CA ALA A 5 -11.96 -7.75 -16.04
C ALA A 5 -12.62 -6.48 -16.62
N HIS A 6 -13.32 -5.75 -15.77
CA HIS A 6 -13.84 -4.42 -16.05
C HIS A 6 -12.67 -3.45 -16.29
N HIS A 7 -12.04 -3.56 -17.46
CA HIS A 7 -10.97 -2.67 -17.92
C HIS A 7 -11.57 -1.27 -18.07
N GLN A 8 -11.08 -0.34 -17.25
CA GLN A 8 -11.39 1.08 -17.36
C GLN A 8 -10.41 1.77 -18.33
N PRO A 9 -10.87 2.78 -19.09
CA PRO A 9 -10.17 3.28 -20.28
C PRO A 9 -8.84 4.01 -20.01
N ASP A 10 -7.94 3.93 -21.01
CA ASP A 10 -6.55 4.44 -21.02
C ASP A 10 -6.37 5.97 -20.86
N ASP A 11 -7.45 6.76 -20.92
CA ASP A 11 -7.40 8.25 -20.90
C ASP A 11 -7.69 8.84 -19.51
N ARG A 12 -7.34 8.15 -18.43
CA ARG A 12 -7.59 8.64 -17.07
C ARG A 12 -6.58 9.73 -16.70
N GLU A 13 -7.04 10.98 -16.54
CA GLU A 13 -6.29 11.95 -15.74
C GLU A 13 -6.16 11.36 -14.34
N TRP A 14 -4.95 11.03 -13.92
CA TRP A 14 -4.67 10.50 -12.59
C TRP A 14 -5.06 11.57 -11.55
N ILE A 15 -6.29 11.44 -11.05
CA ILE A 15 -6.94 12.42 -10.19
C ILE A 15 -6.11 12.59 -8.91
N GLN A 16 -6.16 13.78 -8.32
CA GLN A 16 -5.63 14.09 -6.99
C GLN A 16 -6.27 13.26 -5.84
N ASP A 17 -7.18 12.33 -6.13
CA ASP A 17 -7.79 11.48 -5.11
C ASP A 17 -7.21 10.06 -5.18
N ARG A 18 -6.27 9.78 -4.28
CA ARG A 18 -5.65 8.47 -4.10
C ARG A 18 -6.32 7.67 -2.98
N LYS A 19 -7.47 8.10 -2.46
CA LYS A 19 -8.10 7.47 -1.31
C LYS A 19 -8.96 6.30 -1.76
N PHE A 20 -8.77 5.14 -1.14
CA PHE A 20 -9.71 4.04 -1.25
C PHE A 20 -10.72 4.12 -0.10
N GLU A 21 -11.99 4.26 -0.46
CA GLU A 21 -13.11 4.28 0.49
C GLU A 21 -14.07 3.13 0.18
N PRO A 22 -14.04 2.04 0.96
CA PRO A 22 -14.95 0.91 0.79
C PRO A 22 -16.42 1.32 0.68
N SER A 23 -16.84 2.31 1.48
CA SER A 23 -18.23 2.77 1.56
C SER A 23 -18.76 3.43 0.29
N SER A 24 -17.89 3.91 -0.61
CA SER A 24 -18.29 4.47 -1.90
C SER A 24 -18.24 3.47 -3.05
N ARG A 25 -17.58 2.33 -2.85
CA ARG A 25 -17.29 1.33 -3.89
C ARG A 25 -18.11 0.05 -3.73
N TYR A 26 -18.37 -0.35 -2.49
CA TYR A 26 -19.12 -1.55 -2.16
C TYR A 26 -20.46 -1.21 -1.52
N ARG A 27 -21.36 -2.19 -1.50
CA ARG A 27 -22.66 -2.06 -0.84
C ARG A 27 -22.52 -1.65 0.63
N HIS A 28 -23.47 -0.86 1.10
CA HIS A 28 -23.51 -0.43 2.49
C HIS A 28 -23.50 -1.63 3.45
N GLY A 29 -22.67 -1.55 4.49
CA GLY A 29 -22.55 -2.61 5.51
C GLY A 29 -21.82 -3.87 5.04
N ILE A 30 -21.06 -3.82 3.94
CA ILE A 30 -20.14 -4.91 3.60
C ILE A 30 -19.15 -5.14 4.75
N ASP A 31 -18.88 -6.41 5.04
CA ASP A 31 -17.77 -6.78 5.90
C ASP A 31 -16.45 -6.47 5.18
N LEU A 32 -15.61 -5.62 5.79
CA LEU A 32 -14.37 -5.15 5.18
C LEU A 32 -13.36 -6.28 4.97
N ASP A 33 -13.46 -7.38 5.72
CA ASP A 33 -12.62 -8.55 5.52
C ASP A 33 -12.91 -9.24 4.18
N LEU A 34 -14.14 -9.12 3.66
CA LEU A 34 -14.52 -9.66 2.35
C LEU A 34 -13.95 -8.85 1.17
N ILE A 35 -13.38 -7.67 1.41
CA ILE A 35 -12.76 -6.84 0.36
C ILE A 35 -11.38 -7.40 -0.01
N GLN A 36 -10.72 -8.09 0.92
CA GLN A 36 -9.44 -8.76 0.70
C GLN A 36 -9.70 -10.22 0.35
N VAL A 37 -9.41 -10.60 -0.89
CA VAL A 37 -9.65 -11.95 -1.38
C VAL A 37 -8.31 -12.69 -1.51
N THR A 38 -8.07 -13.62 -0.58
CA THR A 38 -7.04 -14.64 -0.73
C THR A 38 -7.70 -15.86 -1.39
N ASN A 39 -7.54 -16.00 -2.69
CA ASN A 39 -8.03 -17.17 -3.42
C ASN A 39 -7.03 -18.34 -3.25
N ASN A 40 -7.07 -19.35 -4.13
CA ASN A 40 -6.10 -20.44 -4.08
C ASN A 40 -4.66 -20.01 -4.44
N ASP A 41 -4.46 -18.77 -4.90
CA ASP A 41 -3.17 -18.14 -5.08
C ASP A 41 -2.74 -17.51 -3.76
N GLU A 42 -1.76 -18.12 -3.08
CA GLU A 42 -1.24 -17.62 -1.81
C GLU A 42 -0.23 -16.49 -1.99
N ASP A 43 0.20 -16.19 -3.23
CA ASP A 43 1.22 -15.19 -3.52
C ASP A 43 0.67 -13.76 -3.46
N TRP A 44 -0.64 -13.61 -3.65
CA TRP A 44 -1.30 -12.31 -3.80
C TRP A 44 -2.59 -12.21 -2.97
N THR A 45 -2.80 -11.05 -2.38
CA THR A 45 -4.08 -10.65 -1.81
C THR A 45 -4.78 -9.76 -2.81
N TYR A 46 -5.90 -10.22 -3.38
CA TYR A 46 -6.63 -9.47 -4.41
C TYR A 46 -7.69 -8.55 -3.82
N VAL A 47 -8.08 -7.55 -4.61
CA VAL A 47 -9.21 -6.67 -4.31
C VAL A 47 -10.50 -7.34 -4.76
N ALA A 48 -11.53 -7.36 -3.92
CA ALA A 48 -12.85 -7.87 -4.28
C ALA A 48 -13.51 -7.02 -5.38
N CYS A 49 -14.31 -7.64 -6.23
CA CYS A 49 -15.08 -6.93 -7.26
C CYS A 49 -16.16 -6.02 -6.65
N GLU A 50 -16.11 -4.74 -6.99
CA GLU A 50 -16.97 -3.67 -6.44
C GLU A 50 -18.47 -3.95 -6.67
N GLY A 51 -18.81 -4.62 -7.77
CA GLY A 51 -20.18 -4.99 -8.13
C GLY A 51 -20.59 -6.42 -7.78
N ALA A 52 -19.68 -7.24 -7.24
CA ALA A 52 -19.96 -8.64 -6.97
C ALA A 52 -20.72 -8.81 -5.64
N LEU A 53 -21.70 -9.72 -5.65
CA LEU A 53 -22.33 -10.20 -4.43
C LEU A 53 -21.55 -11.41 -3.89
N PRO A 54 -21.43 -11.57 -2.56
CA PRO A 54 -20.92 -12.81 -1.99
C PRO A 54 -21.72 -14.03 -2.50
N CYS A 55 -21.01 -15.10 -2.78
CA CYS A 55 -21.61 -16.39 -3.12
C CYS A 55 -22.51 -16.86 -1.97
N SER A 56 -23.75 -17.27 -2.27
CA SER A 56 -24.70 -17.74 -1.24
C SER A 56 -24.25 -19.00 -0.49
N ASP A 57 -23.31 -19.76 -1.07
CA ASP A 57 -22.91 -21.05 -0.54
C ASP A 57 -21.62 -20.99 0.29
N CYS A 58 -20.72 -20.04 -0.01
CA CYS A 58 -19.41 -19.92 0.62
C CYS A 58 -19.04 -18.52 1.10
N ASP A 59 -19.93 -17.53 0.93
CA ASP A 59 -19.74 -16.11 1.28
C ASP A 59 -18.51 -15.43 0.65
N CYS A 60 -17.88 -16.05 -0.35
CA CYS A 60 -16.75 -15.47 -1.08
C CYS A 60 -17.20 -14.44 -2.12
N ILE A 61 -16.45 -13.35 -2.26
CA ILE A 61 -16.62 -12.35 -3.33
C ILE A 61 -15.58 -12.61 -4.44
N ALA A 62 -15.98 -12.43 -5.70
CA ALA A 62 -15.09 -12.60 -6.84
C ALA A 62 -13.92 -11.60 -6.79
N PRO A 63 -12.66 -12.02 -7.01
CA PRO A 63 -11.51 -11.11 -7.03
C PRO A 63 -11.36 -10.37 -8.38
N HIS A 64 -10.86 -9.14 -8.33
CA HIS A 64 -10.18 -8.48 -9.44
C HIS A 64 -8.72 -8.95 -9.48
N VAL A 65 -8.45 -9.94 -10.33
CA VAL A 65 -7.13 -10.58 -10.42
C VAL A 65 -6.02 -9.68 -10.98
N ASP A 66 -6.38 -8.48 -11.46
CA ASP A 66 -5.50 -7.40 -11.89
C ASP A 66 -5.33 -6.30 -10.83
N SER A 67 -5.85 -6.52 -9.62
CA SER A 67 -5.88 -5.54 -8.53
C SER A 67 -5.44 -6.19 -7.22
N ILE A 68 -4.33 -5.72 -6.64
CA ILE A 68 -3.74 -6.33 -5.42
C ILE A 68 -3.68 -5.35 -4.25
N PHE A 69 -3.74 -5.90 -3.05
CA PHE A 69 -3.35 -5.22 -1.82
C PHE A 69 -1.86 -5.40 -1.55
N ILE A 70 -1.24 -4.34 -1.03
CA ILE A 70 0.08 -4.39 -0.40
C ILE A 70 -0.06 -3.78 0.99
N ALA A 71 -0.01 -4.62 2.02
CA ALA A 71 -0.07 -4.19 3.40
C ALA A 71 1.32 -3.74 3.87
N VAL A 72 1.41 -2.56 4.49
CA VAL A 72 2.67 -1.98 4.94
C VAL A 72 2.58 -1.52 6.39
N ASP A 73 3.67 -1.70 7.13
CA ASP A 73 3.84 -1.24 8.50
C ASP A 73 5.29 -0.82 8.75
N GLY A 74 5.45 0.27 9.50
CA GLY A 74 6.73 0.74 9.98
C GLY A 74 6.80 0.73 11.51
N ALA A 75 7.74 -0.03 12.07
CA ALA A 75 7.93 -0.12 13.50
C ALA A 75 9.21 0.60 13.95
N CYS A 76 9.15 1.36 15.05
CA CYS A 76 10.34 1.98 15.67
C CYS A 76 10.44 1.68 17.17
N ARG A 77 11.51 1.00 17.59
CA ARG A 77 11.88 0.78 18.99
C ARG A 77 12.75 1.93 19.49
N GLY A 78 12.38 2.54 20.61
CA GLY A 78 13.10 3.68 21.17
C GLY A 78 12.88 4.97 20.40
N ASN A 79 11.70 5.19 19.80
CA ASN A 79 11.37 6.38 19.02
C ASN A 79 11.74 7.68 19.76
N GLY A 80 12.51 8.55 19.11
CA GLY A 80 13.03 9.79 19.69
C GLY A 80 14.29 9.64 20.56
N GLN A 81 14.84 8.44 20.72
CA GLN A 81 16.07 8.17 21.46
C GLN A 81 17.28 8.01 20.52
N ALA A 82 18.49 8.21 21.06
CA ALA A 82 19.72 8.13 20.28
C ALA A 82 20.03 6.72 19.74
N ASN A 83 19.50 5.68 20.37
CA ASN A 83 19.65 4.28 19.99
C ASN A 83 18.38 3.70 19.34
N ALA A 84 17.53 4.58 18.78
CA ALA A 84 16.33 4.16 18.08
C ALA A 84 16.69 3.17 16.95
N ARG A 85 15.88 2.12 16.82
CA ARG A 85 15.95 1.18 15.70
C ARG A 85 14.61 1.14 15.02
N ALA A 86 14.60 1.12 13.70
CA ALA A 86 13.37 1.03 12.93
C ALA A 86 13.41 -0.16 11.98
N ALA A 87 12.23 -0.67 11.66
CA ALA A 87 12.01 -1.78 10.77
C ALA A 87 10.77 -1.53 9.90
N VAL A 88 10.71 -2.24 8.78
CA VAL A 88 9.59 -2.19 7.84
C VAL A 88 9.08 -3.59 7.55
N GLY A 89 7.77 -3.73 7.47
CA GLY A 89 7.06 -4.92 7.01
C GLY A 89 6.28 -4.60 5.75
N VAL A 90 6.40 -5.47 4.74
CA VAL A 90 5.61 -5.40 3.50
C VAL A 90 5.03 -6.77 3.22
N PHE A 91 3.71 -6.86 3.11
CA PHE A 91 2.98 -8.10 2.91
C PHE A 91 2.09 -8.03 1.66
N PHE A 92 2.25 -9.03 0.79
CA PHE A 92 1.47 -9.19 -0.45
C PHE A 92 0.48 -10.35 -0.34
N GLY A 93 0.88 -11.46 0.29
CA GLY A 93 0.11 -12.70 0.41
C GLY A 93 0.89 -13.70 1.25
N ARG A 94 0.25 -14.74 1.80
CA ARG A 94 0.88 -15.66 2.77
C ARG A 94 2.08 -16.43 2.19
N GLY A 95 2.00 -16.83 0.92
CA GLY A 95 3.04 -17.52 0.16
C GLY A 95 4.00 -16.59 -0.58
N SER A 96 3.72 -15.28 -0.60
CA SER A 96 4.41 -14.36 -1.48
C SER A 96 5.90 -14.27 -1.21
N THR A 97 6.69 -14.48 -2.27
CA THR A 97 8.14 -14.24 -2.26
C THR A 97 8.49 -12.75 -2.17
N TYR A 98 7.52 -11.86 -2.39
CA TYR A 98 7.67 -10.42 -2.24
C TYR A 98 7.46 -9.92 -0.81
N ASN A 99 7.09 -10.79 0.14
CA ASN A 99 7.02 -10.37 1.55
C ASN A 99 8.41 -9.95 2.06
N GLN A 100 8.46 -8.84 2.78
CA GLN A 100 9.72 -8.28 3.30
C GLN A 100 9.60 -7.93 4.79
N SER A 101 10.68 -8.21 5.51
CA SER A 101 10.90 -7.86 6.91
C SER A 101 12.31 -7.30 7.02
N VAL A 102 12.45 -5.97 7.06
CA VAL A 102 13.75 -5.31 6.88
C VAL A 102 14.05 -4.34 8.03
N LEU A 103 15.24 -4.46 8.61
CA LEU A 103 15.77 -3.49 9.57
C LEU A 103 16.34 -2.27 8.83
N LEU A 104 15.98 -1.06 9.25
CA LEU A 104 16.50 0.17 8.64
C LEU A 104 17.89 0.48 9.18
N ASN A 105 18.87 0.53 8.26
CA ASN A 105 20.26 0.88 8.55
C ASN A 105 20.47 2.41 8.50
N GLN A 106 19.79 3.14 9.37
CA GLN A 106 19.89 4.61 9.47
C GLN A 106 20.16 5.04 10.92
N SER A 107 21.00 6.07 11.09
CA SER A 107 21.39 6.57 12.42
C SER A 107 20.31 7.39 13.11
N HIS A 108 19.44 8.04 12.34
CA HIS A 108 18.29 8.78 12.86
C HIS A 108 17.00 8.22 12.26
N VAL A 109 16.25 7.50 13.08
CA VAL A 109 15.00 6.87 12.69
C VAL A 109 13.89 7.25 13.65
N THR A 110 12.69 7.40 13.10
CA THR A 110 11.45 7.63 13.84
C THR A 110 10.41 6.66 13.33
N ASN A 111 9.28 6.54 14.04
CA ASN A 111 8.16 5.75 13.53
C ASN A 111 7.69 6.27 12.17
N GLN A 112 7.55 7.59 12.02
CA GLN A 112 7.14 8.21 10.75
C GLN A 112 8.08 7.86 9.58
N ILE A 113 9.39 7.86 9.81
CA ILE A 113 10.37 7.44 8.78
C ILE A 113 10.14 5.96 8.41
N ALA A 114 9.91 5.10 9.41
CA ALA A 114 9.64 3.67 9.18
C ALA A 114 8.39 3.47 8.30
N GLU A 115 7.29 4.14 8.63
CA GLU A 115 6.03 4.05 7.87
C GLU A 115 6.21 4.47 6.40
N LEU A 116 6.89 5.61 6.17
CA LEU A 116 7.15 6.08 4.81
C LEU A 116 8.10 5.15 4.06
N LYS A 117 9.12 4.61 4.72
CA LYS A 117 10.05 3.64 4.14
C LYS A 117 9.36 2.33 3.76
N ALA A 118 8.39 1.87 4.56
CA ALA A 118 7.59 0.69 4.24
C ALA A 118 6.77 0.92 2.95
N GLY A 119 6.10 2.08 2.84
CA GLY A 119 5.41 2.48 1.61
C GLY A 119 6.34 2.59 0.40
N ILE A 120 7.53 3.16 0.55
CA ILE A 120 8.54 3.27 -0.54
C ILE A 120 8.97 1.88 -1.00
N LEU A 121 9.26 0.97 -0.06
CA LEU A 121 9.67 -0.39 -0.38
C LEU A 121 8.57 -1.12 -1.16
N ALA A 122 7.33 -1.04 -0.68
CA ALA A 122 6.17 -1.61 -1.36
C ALA A 122 6.02 -1.10 -2.80
N LEU A 123 6.11 0.22 -3.02
CA LEU A 123 5.98 0.80 -4.36
C LEU A 123 7.16 0.43 -5.29
N LYS A 124 8.37 0.25 -4.75
CA LYS A 124 9.49 -0.26 -5.55
C LYS A 124 9.25 -1.70 -5.99
N GLN A 125 8.83 -2.56 -5.06
CA GLN A 125 8.49 -3.95 -5.38
C GLN A 125 7.33 -4.04 -6.37
N ALA A 126 6.33 -3.16 -6.24
CA ALA A 126 5.25 -3.04 -7.21
C ALA A 126 5.76 -2.72 -8.63
N LYS A 127 6.73 -1.81 -8.77
CA LYS A 127 7.34 -1.53 -10.08
C LYS A 127 8.04 -2.78 -10.63
N ASP A 128 8.76 -3.51 -9.79
CA ASP A 128 9.43 -4.75 -10.21
C ASP A 128 8.41 -5.81 -10.66
N ILE A 129 7.28 -5.93 -9.97
CA ILE A 129 6.16 -6.82 -10.32
C ILE A 129 5.57 -6.47 -11.69
N VAL A 130 5.33 -5.18 -11.94
CA VAL A 130 4.81 -4.67 -13.23
C VAL A 130 5.80 -4.94 -14.35
N GLN A 131 7.09 -4.67 -14.12
CA GLN A 131 8.14 -4.89 -15.12
C GLN A 131 8.36 -6.37 -15.46
N ALA A 132 8.20 -7.24 -14.46
CA ALA A 132 8.36 -8.69 -14.62
C ALA A 132 7.09 -9.39 -15.11
N ASP A 133 5.95 -8.68 -15.21
CA ASP A 133 4.63 -9.27 -15.49
C ASP A 133 4.33 -10.47 -14.56
N ALA A 134 4.55 -10.28 -13.26
CA ALA A 134 4.60 -11.39 -12.30
C ALA A 134 3.22 -11.94 -11.87
N LEU A 135 2.12 -11.31 -12.28
CA LEU A 135 0.77 -11.78 -11.96
C LEU A 135 0.37 -12.92 -12.91
N HIS A 136 -0.23 -13.97 -12.35
CA HIS A 136 -0.61 -15.16 -13.12
C HIS A 136 -1.73 -14.93 -14.14
N TYR A 137 -2.58 -13.92 -13.93
CA TYR A 137 -3.86 -13.78 -14.63
C TYR A 137 -3.91 -12.58 -15.60
N GLY A 138 -2.80 -11.86 -15.76
CA GLY A 138 -2.69 -10.69 -16.64
C GLY A 138 -1.97 -9.52 -15.97
N PRO A 139 -1.87 -8.38 -16.68
CA PRO A 139 -1.15 -7.22 -16.18
C PRO A 139 -1.83 -6.62 -14.95
N LEU A 140 -1.00 -6.13 -14.03
CA LEU A 140 -1.45 -5.41 -12.85
C LEU A 140 -1.96 -4.02 -13.26
N HIS A 141 -3.19 -3.67 -12.88
CA HIS A 141 -3.80 -2.36 -13.16
C HIS A 141 -4.04 -1.54 -11.89
N THR A 142 -4.14 -2.16 -10.72
CA THR A 142 -4.45 -1.42 -9.48
C THR A 142 -3.72 -1.97 -8.28
N ILE A 143 -3.18 -1.06 -7.48
CA ILE A 143 -2.48 -1.33 -6.23
C ILE A 143 -3.18 -0.58 -5.11
N LEU A 144 -3.57 -1.29 -4.06
CA LEU A 144 -4.06 -0.70 -2.82
C LEU A 144 -3.01 -0.86 -1.73
N ILE A 145 -2.39 0.26 -1.34
CA ILE A 145 -1.55 0.31 -0.15
C ILE A 145 -2.45 0.32 1.08
N LYS A 146 -2.42 -0.76 1.86
CA LYS A 146 -3.12 -0.89 3.14
C LYS A 146 -2.18 -0.52 4.28
N SER A 147 -2.58 0.42 5.14
CA SER A 147 -1.78 0.81 6.30
C SER A 147 -2.66 1.37 7.41
N ASP A 148 -2.25 1.23 8.66
CA ASP A 148 -2.85 1.88 9.82
C ASP A 148 -2.23 3.25 10.16
N SER A 149 -1.18 3.64 9.44
CA SER A 149 -0.50 4.94 9.58
C SER A 149 -1.24 6.07 8.88
N ASP A 150 -1.85 6.93 9.69
CA ASP A 150 -2.43 8.20 9.24
C ASP A 150 -1.37 9.10 8.56
N TYR A 151 -0.11 9.04 9.01
CA TYR A 151 0.96 9.87 8.47
C TYR A 151 1.31 9.49 7.03
N LEU A 152 1.36 8.19 6.73
CA LEU A 152 1.55 7.70 5.37
C LEU A 152 0.31 7.98 4.52
N VAL A 153 -0.87 7.54 4.97
CA VAL A 153 -2.10 7.60 4.16
C VAL A 153 -2.49 9.04 3.87
N LYS A 154 -2.69 9.89 4.89
CA LYS A 154 -3.06 11.30 4.67
C LYS A 154 -1.96 12.08 3.97
N GLY A 155 -0.69 11.72 4.22
CA GLY A 155 0.44 12.28 3.49
C GLY A 155 0.32 12.10 1.98
N MET A 156 -0.03 10.90 1.55
CA MET A 156 -0.15 10.55 0.13
C MET A 156 -1.49 10.89 -0.52
N THR A 157 -2.57 11.00 0.26
CA THR A 157 -3.92 11.28 -0.26
C THR A 157 -4.35 12.74 -0.10
N GLU A 158 -3.72 13.53 0.77
CA GLU A 158 -4.16 14.90 1.05
C GLU A 158 -3.02 15.92 1.04
N TRP A 159 -1.92 15.62 1.72
CA TRP A 159 -0.90 16.64 2.00
C TRP A 159 0.05 16.87 0.84
N VAL A 160 0.46 15.80 0.15
CA VAL A 160 1.46 15.87 -0.91
C VAL A 160 1.05 16.81 -2.05
N PHE A 161 -0.22 16.88 -2.42
CA PHE A 161 -0.72 17.78 -3.46
C PHE A 161 -0.59 19.27 -3.06
N LYS A 162 -0.82 19.59 -1.79
CA LYS A 162 -0.62 20.94 -1.25
C LYS A 162 0.86 21.28 -1.12
N TRP A 163 1.67 20.30 -0.75
CA TRP A 163 3.11 20.47 -0.61
C TRP A 163 3.83 20.62 -1.95
N GLU A 164 3.42 19.87 -2.96
CA GLU A 164 3.99 19.98 -4.30
C GLU A 164 3.83 21.40 -4.86
N THR A 165 2.63 21.96 -4.76
CA THR A 165 2.35 23.33 -5.21
C THR A 165 3.09 24.42 -4.43
N ASN A 166 3.54 24.15 -3.20
CA ASN A 166 4.21 25.12 -2.33
C ASN A 166 5.71 24.86 -2.12
N GLY A 167 6.29 23.90 -2.85
CA GLY A 167 7.69 23.52 -2.76
C GLY A 167 8.05 22.80 -1.45
N TYR A 168 7.13 22.01 -0.91
CA TYR A 168 7.24 21.21 0.31
C TYR A 168 7.60 22.06 1.54
N LYS A 169 6.88 23.16 1.72
CA LYS A 169 7.05 24.09 2.83
C LYS A 169 5.82 24.12 3.74
N THR A 170 6.08 24.18 5.04
CA THR A 170 5.08 24.42 6.08
C THR A 170 4.59 25.88 6.04
N ALA A 171 3.49 26.18 6.74
CA ALA A 171 2.99 27.56 6.90
C ALA A 171 4.04 28.52 7.49
N LYS A 172 5.00 28.00 8.27
CA LYS A 172 6.14 28.76 8.82
C LYS A 172 7.32 28.90 7.84
N ARG A 173 7.13 28.57 6.56
CA ARG A 173 8.14 28.56 5.47
C ARG A 173 9.34 27.64 5.69
N LYS A 174 9.28 26.74 6.68
CA LYS A 174 10.28 25.68 6.86
C LYS A 174 9.94 24.50 5.96
N LEU A 175 10.93 23.71 5.56
CA LEU A 175 10.69 22.46 4.85
C LEU A 175 9.80 21.54 5.69
N VAL A 176 8.89 20.85 5.02
CA VAL A 176 8.06 19.80 5.61
C VAL A 176 8.97 18.68 6.09
N GLU A 177 8.68 18.16 7.27
CA GLU A 177 9.41 17.03 7.82
C GLU A 177 9.26 15.81 6.89
N ASN A 178 10.35 15.09 6.65
CA ASN A 178 10.37 13.94 5.73
C ASN A 178 9.95 14.27 4.28
N ALA A 179 10.02 15.54 3.84
CA ALA A 179 9.63 15.96 2.49
C ALA A 179 10.26 15.10 1.37
N GLN A 180 11.53 14.73 1.53
CA GLN A 180 12.24 13.89 0.56
C GLN A 180 11.59 12.50 0.41
N LEU A 181 11.12 11.88 1.50
CA LEU A 181 10.45 10.57 1.45
C LEU A 181 9.07 10.68 0.79
N PHE A 182 8.33 11.76 1.05
CA PHE A 182 7.06 12.01 0.36
C PHE A 182 7.25 12.29 -1.13
N GLN A 183 8.29 13.03 -1.51
CA GLN A 183 8.67 13.24 -2.91
C GLN A 183 8.99 11.91 -3.60
N GLU A 184 9.75 11.03 -2.94
CA GLU A 184 10.08 9.69 -3.45
C GLU A 184 8.82 8.84 -3.64
N LEU A 185 7.93 8.77 -2.64
CA LEU A 185 6.63 8.10 -2.76
C LEU A 185 5.81 8.64 -3.93
N HIS A 186 5.72 9.98 -4.05
CA HIS A 186 4.93 10.62 -5.10
C HIS A 186 5.50 10.32 -6.49
N ALA A 187 6.82 10.35 -6.65
CA ALA A 187 7.49 10.00 -7.90
C ALA A 187 7.27 8.54 -8.29
N LEU A 188 7.39 7.60 -7.34
CA LEU A 188 7.12 6.18 -7.59
C LEU A 188 5.69 5.91 -8.04
N ILE A 189 4.72 6.63 -7.48
CA ILE A 189 3.32 6.56 -7.93
C ILE A 189 3.20 7.11 -9.36
N GLY A 190 3.84 8.24 -9.68
CA GLY A 190 3.85 8.79 -11.03
C GLY A 190 4.44 7.83 -12.07
N ASP A 191 5.50 7.11 -11.71
CA ASP A 191 6.07 6.06 -12.56
C ASP A 191 5.09 4.91 -12.80
N LEU A 192 4.41 4.44 -11.74
CA LEU A 192 3.39 3.38 -11.84
C LEU A 192 2.18 3.83 -12.69
N ASN A 193 1.74 5.07 -12.51
CA ASN A 193 0.67 5.68 -13.29
C ASN A 193 1.04 5.77 -14.79
N THR A 194 2.31 6.06 -15.10
CA THR A 194 2.82 6.05 -16.49
C THR A 194 2.77 4.63 -17.10
N SER A 195 2.85 3.60 -16.26
CA SER A 195 2.66 2.19 -16.64
C SER A 195 1.21 1.71 -16.58
N ASN A 196 0.24 2.62 -16.55
CA ASN A 196 -1.20 2.33 -16.45
C ASN A 196 -1.63 1.61 -15.16
N VAL A 197 -0.92 1.83 -14.04
CA VAL A 197 -1.24 1.25 -12.74
C VAL A 197 -1.77 2.32 -11.79
N GLU A 198 -3.01 2.18 -11.34
CA GLU A 198 -3.60 3.03 -10.30
C GLU A 198 -3.00 2.68 -8.93
N VAL A 199 -2.67 3.68 -8.13
CA VAL A 199 -2.23 3.49 -6.74
C VAL A 199 -3.19 4.20 -5.80
N LEU A 200 -3.85 3.42 -4.97
CA LEU A 200 -4.79 3.89 -3.95
C LEU A 200 -4.26 3.56 -2.55
N PHE A 201 -4.72 4.30 -1.56
CA PHE A 201 -4.38 4.11 -0.15
C PHE A 201 -5.62 3.85 0.67
N TRP A 202 -5.58 2.80 1.49
CA TRP A 202 -6.62 2.45 2.42
C TRP A 202 -6.11 2.56 3.85
N ARG A 203 -6.66 3.53 4.61
CA ARG A 203 -6.44 3.58 6.06
C ARG A 203 -7.31 2.51 6.72
N VAL A 204 -6.69 1.51 7.33
CA VAL A 204 -7.37 0.48 8.14
C VAL A 204 -6.97 0.53 9.62
N PRO A 205 -7.84 0.11 10.56
CA PRO A 205 -7.44 -0.15 11.94
C PRO A 205 -6.26 -1.14 12.05
N ARG A 206 -5.47 -1.02 13.12
CA ARG A 206 -4.24 -1.82 13.29
C ARG A 206 -4.52 -3.32 13.30
N GLU A 207 -5.65 -3.72 13.85
CA GLU A 207 -6.13 -5.09 13.91
C GLU A 207 -6.37 -5.73 12.54
N MET A 208 -6.53 -4.91 11.49
CA MET A 208 -6.65 -5.35 10.10
C MET A 208 -5.31 -5.34 9.34
N ASN A 209 -4.23 -4.87 9.97
CA ASN A 209 -2.88 -4.75 9.37
C ASN A 209 -1.83 -5.64 10.05
N LYS A 210 -2.27 -6.75 10.66
CA LYS A 210 -1.44 -7.60 11.53
C LYS A 210 -0.26 -8.23 10.79
N GLU A 211 -0.44 -8.67 9.56
CA GLU A 211 0.60 -9.36 8.80
C GLU A 211 1.80 -8.44 8.54
N ALA A 212 1.54 -7.17 8.21
CA ALA A 212 2.60 -6.19 8.01
C ALA A 212 3.29 -5.82 9.34
N ASP A 213 2.52 -5.62 10.42
CA ASP A 213 3.06 -5.37 11.77
C ASP A 213 3.92 -6.54 12.27
N GLU A 214 3.51 -7.78 12.02
CA GLU A 214 4.28 -8.97 12.36
C GLU A 214 5.61 -9.00 11.60
N LEU A 215 5.60 -8.75 10.29
CA LEU A 215 6.82 -8.67 9.48
C LEU A 215 7.75 -7.55 9.96
N ALA A 216 7.24 -6.36 10.26
CA ALA A 216 8.04 -5.26 10.78
C ALA A 216 8.70 -5.65 12.12
N ASN A 217 7.98 -6.34 13.00
CA ASN A 217 8.49 -6.79 14.29
C ASN A 217 9.50 -7.95 14.18
N GLN A 218 9.34 -8.85 13.20
CA GLN A 218 10.28 -9.94 12.93
C GLN A 218 11.69 -9.41 12.61
N ALA A 219 11.79 -8.29 11.89
CA ALA A 219 13.07 -7.72 11.49
C ALA A 219 13.97 -7.29 12.66
N PHE A 220 13.39 -7.02 13.84
CA PHE A 220 14.18 -6.74 15.04
C PHE A 220 14.83 -7.98 15.65
N ASN A 221 14.27 -9.16 15.37
CA ASN A 221 14.65 -10.44 15.96
C ASN A 221 15.57 -11.26 15.04
N SER A 222 15.55 -10.98 13.73
CA SER A 222 16.53 -11.53 12.79
C SER A 222 17.94 -11.09 13.19
N ARG A 223 18.75 -12.07 13.62
CA ARG A 223 20.17 -11.85 13.94
C ARG A 223 20.90 -11.52 12.64
N SER A 224 21.51 -10.33 12.59
CA SER A 224 22.48 -9.92 11.56
C SER A 224 23.72 -10.81 11.57
#